data_AF-V7CHQ3-F1
#
_entry.id   AF-V7CHQ3-F1
#
_cell.length_a   1.000
_cell.length_b   1.000
_cell.length_c   1.000
_cell.angle_alpha   90.00
_cell.angle_beta   90.00
_cell.angle_gamma   90.00
#
_symmetry.space_group_name_H-M   'P 1'
#
loop_
_entity.id
_entity.type
_entity.pdbx_description
1 polymer ?
#
loop_
_entity_poly.entity_id
_entity_poly.type
_entity_poly.pdbx_seq_one_letter_code
_entity_poly.pdbx_strand_id
1 'polypeptide(L)'
;MTGGGSTGRMPTWKERENNKRRERRRRAIAAKIYTGLRAQGNYKLPKHCDNNEVLKALCAEAGWIVEEDGTTYRKGCKRPTGSEIGGTPPNISA
;
A
#
# COMPACT_ATOMS: atom_id res chain seq x y z
N MET A 1 -20.17 22.81 10.14
CA MET A 1 -18.77 22.80 9.65
C MET A 1 -17.83 22.81 10.84
N THR A 2 -17.34 21.65 11.27
CA THR A 2 -16.29 21.56 12.30
C THR A 2 -15.45 20.33 11.99
N GLY A 3 -14.40 20.52 11.21
CA GLY A 3 -13.44 19.47 10.89
C GLY A 3 -12.66 19.09 12.15
N GLY A 4 -12.67 17.80 12.46
CA GLY A 4 -11.83 17.19 13.48
C GLY A 4 -10.36 17.23 13.08
N GLY A 5 -9.75 18.41 13.18
CA GLY A 5 -8.30 18.58 13.14
C GLY A 5 -7.73 18.11 14.47
N SER A 6 -6.98 17.01 14.42
CA SER A 6 -6.20 16.51 15.55
C SER A 6 -5.40 17.66 16.15
N THR A 7 -5.79 18.13 17.34
CA THR A 7 -5.01 19.09 18.12
C THR A 7 -3.64 18.49 18.36
N GLY A 8 -2.58 19.29 18.20
CA GLY A 8 -1.17 18.89 18.29
C GLY A 8 -0.73 18.44 19.67
N ARG A 9 -1.39 17.43 20.24
CA ARG A 9 -1.01 16.79 21.49
C ARG A 9 0.17 15.87 21.20
N MET A 10 1.26 16.09 21.93
CA MET A 10 2.41 15.19 21.90
C MET A 10 1.97 13.78 22.32
N PRO A 11 2.25 12.75 21.50
CA PRO A 11 1.86 11.39 21.82
C PRO A 11 2.55 10.95 23.10
N THR A 12 1.76 10.36 23.99
CA THR A 12 2.26 9.77 25.23
C THR A 12 3.24 8.64 24.93
N TRP A 13 4.09 8.30 25.90
CA TRP A 13 5.04 7.19 25.76
C TRP A 13 4.34 5.88 25.39
N LYS A 14 3.20 5.60 26.04
CA LYS A 14 2.37 4.42 25.79
C LYS A 14 1.82 4.39 24.36
N GLU A 15 1.40 5.53 23.82
CA GLU A 15 0.91 5.63 22.43
C GLU A 15 2.04 5.43 21.41
N ARG A 16 3.23 6.02 21.65
CA ARG A 16 4.41 5.80 20.79
C ARG A 16 4.80 4.33 20.77
N GLU A 17 4.83 3.69 21.93
CA GLU A 17 5.16 2.27 22.03
C GLU A 17 4.11 1.40 21.34
N ASN A 18 2.83 1.74 21.48
CA ASN A 18 1.77 1.03 20.78
C ASN A 18 1.85 1.20 19.25
N ASN A 19 2.16 2.41 18.78
CA ASN A 19 2.40 2.69 17.36
C ASN A 19 3.61 1.89 16.85
N LYS A 20 4.72 1.87 17.60
CA LYS A 20 5.91 1.08 17.26
C LYS A 20 5.61 -0.41 17.15
N ARG A 21 4.81 -0.96 18.07
CA ARG A 21 4.37 -2.37 18.03
C ARG A 21 3.45 -2.64 16.85
N ARG A 22 2.46 -1.77 16.61
CA ARG A 22 1.56 -1.87 15.45
C ARG A 22 2.36 -1.86 14.15
N GLU A 23 3.33 -0.96 14.05
CA GLU A 23 4.16 -0.81 12.88
C GLU A 23 5.06 -2.02 12.65
N ARG A 24 5.67 -2.58 13.70
CA ARG A 24 6.40 -3.86 13.60
C ARG A 24 5.49 -4.99 13.13
N ARG A 25 4.27 -5.09 13.68
CA ARG A 25 3.30 -6.11 13.25
C ARG A 25 2.90 -5.92 11.77
N ARG A 26 2.64 -4.68 11.36
CA ARG A 26 2.33 -4.31 9.96
C ARG A 26 3.46 -4.75 9.02
N ARG A 27 4.71 -4.41 9.36
CA ARG A 27 5.90 -4.79 8.58
C ARG A 27 6.12 -6.29 8.54
N ALA A 28 5.93 -6.99 9.66
CA ALA A 28 6.06 -8.45 9.70
C ALA A 28 5.02 -9.15 8.80
N ILE A 29 3.79 -8.64 8.75
CA ILE A 29 2.75 -9.17 7.85
C ILE A 29 3.14 -8.94 6.39
N ALA A 30 3.55 -7.71 6.04
CA ALA A 30 3.99 -7.41 4.67
C ALA A 30 5.16 -8.30 4.24
N ALA A 31 6.15 -8.50 5.13
CA ALA A 31 7.28 -9.39 4.86
C ALA A 31 6.83 -10.84 4.60
N LYS A 32 5.87 -11.36 5.36
CA LYS A 32 5.29 -12.70 5.13
C LYS A 32 4.61 -12.81 3.76
N ILE A 33 3.83 -11.79 3.39
CA ILE A 33 3.14 -11.74 2.09
C ILE A 33 4.16 -11.72 0.95
N TYR A 34 5.14 -10.81 0.97
CA TYR A 34 6.17 -10.73 -0.08
C TYR A 34 7.02 -11.99 -0.17
N THR A 35 7.32 -12.64 0.97
CA THR A 35 8.04 -13.92 0.97
C THR A 35 7.23 -15.01 0.29
N GLY A 36 5.92 -15.11 0.58
CA GLY A 36 5.02 -16.06 -0.07
C GLY A 36 4.89 -15.82 -1.58
N LEU A 37 4.72 -14.55 -1.98
CA LEU A 37 4.65 -14.15 -3.38
C LEU A 37 5.94 -14.48 -4.15
N ARG A 38 7.13 -14.28 -3.55
CA ARG A 38 8.40 -14.67 -4.17
C ARG A 38 8.52 -16.19 -4.33
N ALA A 39 8.04 -16.96 -3.35
CA ALA A 39 8.16 -18.42 -3.38
C ALA A 39 7.15 -19.08 -4.34
N GLN A 40 5.94 -18.53 -4.47
CA GLN A 40 4.83 -19.19 -5.16
C GLN A 40 4.32 -18.44 -6.40
N GLY A 41 4.57 -17.13 -6.53
CA GLY A 41 3.98 -16.30 -7.57
C GLY A 41 4.59 -16.48 -8.96
N ASN A 42 5.60 -17.34 -9.11
CA ASN A 42 6.24 -17.72 -10.38
C ASN A 42 6.59 -16.51 -11.28
N TYR A 43 6.86 -15.36 -10.67
CA TYR A 43 7.21 -14.13 -11.34
C TYR A 43 8.57 -14.29 -12.01
N LYS A 44 8.72 -13.80 -13.25
CA LYS A 44 10.01 -13.75 -13.98
C LYS A 44 10.89 -12.61 -13.43
N LEU A 45 11.15 -12.63 -12.13
CA LEU A 45 11.93 -11.61 -11.43
C LEU A 45 13.39 -12.06 -11.24
N PRO A 46 14.34 -11.12 -11.18
CA PRO A 46 15.73 -11.44 -10.85
C PRO A 46 15.85 -12.15 -9.49
N LYS A 47 16.92 -12.95 -9.32
CA LYS A 47 17.20 -13.70 -8.09
C LYS A 47 17.24 -12.84 -6.82
N HIS A 48 17.56 -11.55 -6.96
CA HIS A 48 17.59 -10.54 -5.88
C HIS A 48 16.53 -9.45 -6.06
N CYS A 49 15.28 -9.84 -6.27
CA CYS A 49 14.22 -8.86 -6.45
C CYS A 49 13.80 -8.14 -5.16
N ASP A 50 13.71 -6.81 -5.23
CA ASP A 50 13.19 -5.97 -4.14
C ASP A 50 11.66 -6.10 -4.02
N ASN A 51 11.08 -5.73 -2.87
CA ASN A 51 9.64 -5.77 -2.62
C ASN A 51 8.84 -4.95 -3.64
N ASN A 52 9.41 -3.84 -4.12
CA ASN A 52 8.79 -3.01 -5.15
C ASN A 52 8.68 -3.73 -6.51
N GLU A 53 9.66 -4.57 -6.87
CA GLU A 53 9.61 -5.34 -8.11
C GLU A 53 8.57 -6.45 -8.04
N VAL A 54 8.46 -7.12 -6.88
CA VAL A 54 7.39 -8.10 -6.62
C VAL A 54 6.02 -7.44 -6.73
N LEU A 55 5.87 -6.23 -6.19
CA LEU A 55 4.61 -5.48 -6.28
C LEU A 55 4.29 -5.10 -7.73
N LYS A 56 5.26 -4.61 -8.51
CA LYS A 56 5.08 -4.30 -9.94
C LYS A 56 4.65 -5.52 -10.74
N ALA A 57 5.28 -6.67 -10.51
CA ALA A 57 4.94 -7.92 -11.18
C ALA A 57 3.51 -8.38 -10.86
N LEU A 58 3.12 -8.31 -9.59
CA LEU A 58 1.75 -8.60 -9.15
C LEU A 58 0.73 -7.64 -9.78
N CYS A 59 1.03 -6.33 -9.83
CA CYS A 59 0.17 -5.36 -10.49
C CYS A 59 -0.01 -5.68 -11.98
N ALA A 60 1.09 -6.01 -12.69
CA ALA A 60 1.03 -6.40 -14.09
C ALA A 60 0.19 -7.66 -14.32
N GLU A 61 0.34 -8.68 -13.46
CA GLU A 61 -0.47 -9.90 -13.49
C GLU A 61 -1.96 -9.62 -13.27
N ALA A 62 -2.29 -8.74 -12.33
CA ALA A 62 -3.66 -8.32 -12.04
C ALA A 62 -4.24 -7.35 -13.08
N GLY A 63 -3.54 -7.05 -14.18
CA GLY A 63 -3.99 -6.16 -15.24
C GLY A 63 -3.89 -4.67 -14.93
N TRP A 64 -3.05 -4.29 -13.97
CA TRP A 64 -2.68 -2.91 -13.67
C TRP A 64 -1.38 -2.53 -14.38
N ILE A 65 -1.29 -1.27 -14.80
CA ILE A 65 -0.10 -0.67 -15.38
C ILE A 65 0.51 0.24 -14.32
N VAL A 66 1.81 0.06 -14.05
CA VAL A 66 2.59 0.87 -13.11
C VAL A 66 3.58 1.68 -13.93
N GLU A 67 3.45 3.00 -13.92
CA GLU A 67 4.39 3.93 -14.56
C GLU A 67 5.65 4.12 -13.69
N GLU A 68 6.73 4.66 -14.28
CA GLU A 68 8.03 4.83 -13.60
C GLU A 68 7.99 5.86 -12.46
N ASP A 69 7.03 6.78 -12.50
CA ASP A 69 6.73 7.77 -11.46
C ASP A 69 5.99 7.18 -10.24
N GLY A 70 5.58 5.91 -10.31
CA GLY A 70 4.79 5.22 -9.29
C GLY A 70 3.28 5.32 -9.46
N THR A 71 2.80 5.96 -10.52
CA THR A 71 1.37 6.04 -10.84
C THR A 71 0.86 4.67 -11.32
N THR A 72 -0.24 4.18 -10.74
CA THR A 72 -0.85 2.88 -11.13
C THR A 72 -2.27 3.03 -11.65
N TYR A 73 -2.59 2.46 -12.81
CA TYR A 73 -3.93 2.49 -13.38
C TYR A 73 -4.35 1.13 -13.98
N ARG A 74 -5.65 0.86 -14.04
CA ARG A 74 -6.16 -0.41 -14.58
C ARG A 74 -6.16 -0.39 -16.11
N LYS A 75 -5.65 -1.44 -16.75
CA LYS A 75 -5.64 -1.56 -18.21
C LYS A 75 -7.08 -1.53 -18.74
N GLY A 76 -7.41 -0.50 -19.52
CA GLY A 76 -8.76 -0.27 -20.06
C GLY A 76 -9.57 0.85 -19.38
N CYS A 77 -9.10 1.37 -18.23
CA CYS A 77 -9.65 2.58 -17.62
C CYS A 77 -8.75 3.78 -17.99
N LYS A 78 -9.34 4.93 -18.33
CA LYS A 78 -8.61 6.16 -18.59
C LYS A 78 -7.73 6.51 -17.38
N ARG A 79 -6.56 7.11 -17.64
CA ARG A 79 -5.66 7.66 -16.61
C ARG A 79 -6.50 8.41 -15.57
N PRO A 80 -6.38 8.11 -14.26
CA PRO A 80 -6.94 8.98 -13.25
C PRO A 80 -6.23 10.32 -13.42
N THR A 81 -6.95 11.37 -13.84
CA THR A 81 -6.49 12.73 -13.62
C THR A 81 -6.24 12.85 -12.12
N GLY A 82 -5.15 13.51 -11.70
CA GLY A 82 -4.51 13.41 -10.37
C GLY A 82 -5.34 13.72 -9.10
N SER A 83 -6.67 13.67 -9.18
CA SER A 83 -7.64 13.94 -8.13
C SER A 83 -8.32 12.68 -7.55
N GLU A 84 -8.23 11.50 -8.18
CA GLU A 84 -9.00 10.32 -7.75
C GLU A 84 -8.25 9.27 -6.90
N ILE A 85 -6.91 9.35 -6.80
CA ILE A 85 -6.13 8.35 -6.03
C ILE A 85 -6.26 8.57 -4.50
N GLY A 86 -6.86 9.69 -4.08
CA GLY A 86 -7.30 9.93 -2.69
C GLY A 86 -8.65 9.28 -2.38
N GLY A 87 -8.79 7.98 -2.63
CA GLY A 87 -10.03 7.23 -2.39
C GLY A 87 -10.36 7.11 -0.90
N THR A 88 -11.07 8.12 -0.39
CA THR A 88 -11.90 8.07 0.82
C THR A 88 -12.64 6.72 0.88
N PRO A 89 -12.62 5.96 2.00
CA PRO A 89 -13.41 4.74 2.08
C PRO A 89 -14.89 5.08 1.88
N PRO A 90 -15.68 4.27 1.14
CA PRO A 90 -17.11 4.50 1.03
C PRO A 90 -17.71 4.34 2.43
N ASN A 91 -18.25 5.44 2.95
CA ASN A 91 -19.03 5.43 4.18
C ASN A 91 -20.28 4.58 3.92
N ILE A 92 -20.25 3.33 4.36
CA ILE A 92 -21.46 2.52 4.50
C ILE A 92 -22.15 2.92 5.81
N SER A 93 -23.00 3.94 5.74
CA SER A 93 -24.01 4.20 6.77
C SER A 93 -25.37 3.81 6.19
N ALA A 94 -25.99 2.81 6.80
CA ALA A 94 -27.41 2.50 6.64
C ALA A 94 -28.26 3.46 7.47
#